data_AF-A0A2A9GHX4-F1
#
_entry.id   AF-A0A2A9GHX4-F1
#
_cell.length_a   1.000
_cell.length_b   1.000
_cell.length_c   1.000
_cell.angle_alpha   90.00
_cell.angle_beta   90.00
_cell.angle_gamma   90.00
#
_symmetry.space_group_name_H-M   'P 1'
#
loop_
_entity.id
_entity.type
_entity.pdbx_description
1 polymer ?
#
loop_
_entity_poly.entity_id
_entity_poly.type
_entity_poly.pdbx_seq_one_letter_code
_entity_poly.pdbx_strand_id
1 'polypeptide(L)'
;MLLERTLSLLQLDIGPISPLRARELGTLGYMEWLGGLPGDMPYAKAAIIAHTQAYPFGAASPAVAVFCELLLDSLRPQPFALPIEMPPPLRRGGARARRGL
;
A
#
# COMPACT_ATOMS: atom_id res chain seq x y z
N MET A 1 -3.23 10.76 -12.69
CA MET A 1 -3.88 11.93 -12.07
C MET A 1 -4.34 11.73 -10.61
N LEU A 2 -4.02 10.60 -9.94
CA LEU A 2 -4.27 10.49 -8.49
C LEU A 2 -3.08 10.97 -7.65
N LEU A 3 -1.85 10.68 -8.09
CA LEU A 3 -0.64 11.06 -7.35
C LEU A 3 -0.52 12.58 -7.14
N GLU A 4 -0.83 13.39 -8.15
CA GLU A 4 -0.79 14.86 -8.03
C GLU A 4 -1.76 15.37 -6.95
N ARG A 5 -2.93 14.71 -6.82
CA ARG A 5 -3.91 15.02 -5.77
C ARG A 5 -3.41 14.59 -4.40
N THR A 6 -2.86 13.38 -4.28
CA THR A 6 -2.25 12.89 -3.04
C THR A 6 -1.10 13.79 -2.59
N LEU A 7 -0.23 14.21 -3.51
CA LEU A 7 0.87 15.13 -3.20
C LEU A 7 0.35 16.50 -2.80
N SER A 8 -0.65 17.03 -3.50
CA SER A 8 -1.29 18.29 -3.11
C SER A 8 -1.85 18.20 -1.69
N LEU A 9 -2.51 17.09 -1.34
CA LEU A 9 -3.07 16.85 0.01
C LEU A 9 -1.98 16.69 1.09
N LEU A 10 -0.89 15.97 0.80
CA LEU A 10 0.25 15.82 1.71
C LEU A 10 1.05 17.13 1.89
N GLN A 11 0.91 18.06 0.95
CA GLN A 11 1.54 19.38 0.99
C GLN A 11 0.65 20.45 1.65
N LEU A 12 -0.60 20.13 2.03
CA LEU A 12 -1.49 21.04 2.77
C LEU A 12 -1.08 21.23 4.25
N ASP A 13 0.09 20.75 4.65
CA ASP A 13 0.68 21.03 5.96
C ASP A 13 1.06 22.51 6.08
N ILE A 14 0.08 23.35 6.44
CA ILE A 14 0.29 24.77 6.75
C ILE A 14 0.92 24.85 8.15
N GLY A 15 2.25 24.70 8.22
CA GLY A 15 3.06 24.89 9.43
C GLY A 15 3.76 23.64 9.96
N PRO A 16 4.54 23.76 11.05
CA PRO A 16 5.27 22.63 11.63
C PRO A 16 4.29 21.59 12.19
N ILE A 17 4.32 20.40 11.61
CA ILE A 17 3.53 19.24 12.06
C ILE A 17 4.35 18.32 12.97
N SER A 18 3.68 17.62 13.89
CA SER A 18 4.35 16.65 14.75
C SER A 18 4.76 15.39 13.96
N PRO A 19 5.81 14.65 14.37
CA PRO A 19 6.20 13.41 13.70
C PRO A 19 5.10 12.34 13.66
N LEU A 20 4.26 12.29 14.70
CA LEU A 20 3.10 11.39 14.73
C LEU A 20 2.11 11.77 13.63
N ARG A 21 1.81 13.07 13.48
CA ARG A 21 0.88 13.55 12.47
C ARG A 21 1.42 13.35 11.05
N ALA A 22 2.72 13.58 10.85
CA ALA A 22 3.40 13.28 9.59
C ALA A 22 3.24 11.81 9.20
N ARG A 23 3.38 10.89 10.18
CA ARG A 23 3.18 9.46 9.97
C ARG A 23 1.75 9.13 9.56
N GLU A 24 0.75 9.69 10.25
CA GLU A 24 -0.66 9.50 9.91
C GLU A 24 -0.96 9.96 8.48
N LEU A 25 -0.55 11.18 8.12
CA LEU A 25 -0.79 11.76 6.81
C LEU A 25 -0.06 11.00 5.70
N GLY A 26 1.21 10.69 5.88
CA GLY A 26 1.98 9.89 4.91
C GLY A 26 1.38 8.50 4.69
N THR A 27 0.88 7.87 5.76
CA THR A 27 0.19 6.56 5.68
C THR A 27 -1.15 6.68 4.93
N LEU A 28 -1.93 7.71 5.21
CA LEU A 28 -3.19 7.97 4.50
C LEU A 28 -2.94 8.24 3.01
N GLY A 29 -1.94 9.05 2.67
CA GLY A 29 -1.54 9.30 1.28
C GLY A 29 -1.09 8.02 0.58
N TYR A 30 -0.37 7.14 1.28
CA TYR A 30 0.00 5.83 0.76
C TYR A 30 -1.22 4.94 0.46
N MET A 31 -2.21 4.90 1.35
CA MET A 31 -3.44 4.15 1.14
C MET A 31 -4.28 4.71 -0.01
N GLU A 32 -4.42 6.04 -0.10
CA GLU A 32 -5.14 6.69 -1.20
C GLU A 32 -4.47 6.39 -2.55
N TRP A 33 -3.15 6.55 -2.62
CA TRP A 33 -2.36 6.23 -3.81
C TRP A 33 -2.52 4.77 -4.23
N LEU A 34 -2.40 3.84 -3.28
CA LEU A 34 -2.54 2.40 -3.52
C LEU A 34 -3.95 2.07 -4.06
N GLY A 35 -4.98 2.69 -3.49
CA GLY A 35 -6.38 2.46 -3.86
C GLY A 35 -6.76 2.94 -5.26
N GLY A 36 -5.98 3.85 -5.86
CA GLY A 36 -6.24 4.33 -7.23
C GLY A 36 -5.20 3.88 -8.26
N LEU A 37 -4.43 2.83 -7.97
CA LEU A 37 -3.56 2.22 -8.98
C LEU A 37 -4.38 1.51 -10.07
N PRO A 38 -4.00 1.64 -11.35
CA PRO A 38 -4.57 0.82 -12.41
C PRO A 38 -4.31 -0.66 -12.17
N GLY A 39 -5.32 -1.52 -12.37
CA GLY A 39 -5.22 -2.96 -12.09
C GLY A 39 -4.20 -3.71 -12.96
N ASP A 40 -3.76 -3.12 -14.07
CA ASP A 40 -2.76 -3.65 -14.99
C ASP A 40 -1.33 -3.11 -14.74
N MET A 41 -1.16 -2.16 -13.82
CA MET A 41 0.15 -1.56 -13.55
C MET A 41 0.96 -2.42 -12.59
N PRO A 42 2.20 -2.82 -12.95
CA PRO A 42 3.08 -3.54 -12.03
C PRO A 42 3.38 -2.69 -10.79
N TYR A 43 3.05 -3.20 -9.61
CA TYR A 43 3.18 -2.45 -8.35
C TYR A 43 4.57 -1.86 -8.14
N ALA A 44 5.63 -2.65 -8.37
CA ALA A 44 7.00 -2.18 -8.20
C ALA A 44 7.33 -0.97 -9.09
N LYS A 45 6.87 -1.00 -10.34
CA LYS A 45 7.03 0.12 -11.27
C LYS A 45 6.23 1.34 -10.81
N ALA A 46 4.99 1.13 -10.37
CA ALA A 46 4.14 2.20 -9.84
C ALA A 46 4.79 2.89 -8.63
N ALA A 47 5.30 2.12 -7.68
CA ALA A 47 5.93 2.61 -6.46
C ALA A 47 7.18 3.44 -6.76
N ILE A 48 8.03 2.98 -7.69
CA ILE A 48 9.23 3.73 -8.12
C ILE A 48 8.83 5.07 -8.76
N ILE A 49 7.85 5.06 -9.68
CA ILE A 49 7.37 6.29 -10.33
C ILE A 49 6.84 7.28 -9.29
N ALA A 50 6.00 6.80 -8.37
CA ALA A 50 5.43 7.62 -7.31
C ALA A 50 6.52 8.20 -6.40
N HIS A 51 7.51 7.39 -6.04
CA HIS A 51 8.65 7.84 -5.23
C HIS A 51 9.45 8.92 -5.97
N THR A 52 9.81 8.70 -7.24
CA THR A 52 10.56 9.68 -8.03
C THR A 52 9.84 11.03 -8.13
N GLN A 53 8.50 11.00 -8.23
CA GLN A 53 7.69 12.21 -8.31
C GLN A 53 7.51 12.89 -6.93
N ALA A 54 7.45 12.13 -5.84
CA ALA A 54 7.24 12.63 -4.49
C ALA A 54 8.54 13.12 -3.81
N TYR A 55 9.66 12.47 -4.09
CA TYR A 55 10.95 12.66 -3.42
C TYR A 55 11.41 14.13 -3.32
N PRO A 56 11.30 14.97 -4.38
CA PRO A 56 11.71 16.38 -4.30
C PRO A 56 10.98 17.19 -3.23
N PHE A 57 9.77 16.76 -2.82
CA PHE A 57 8.94 17.46 -1.85
C PHE A 57 9.14 16.97 -0.41
N GLY A 58 9.87 15.87 -0.20
CA GLY A 58 10.09 15.30 1.14
C GLY A 58 10.86 16.22 2.09
N ALA A 59 11.71 17.11 1.56
CA ALA A 59 12.44 18.09 2.37
C ALA A 59 11.52 19.20 2.93
N ALA A 60 10.42 19.50 2.23
CA ALA A 60 9.47 20.55 2.61
C ALA A 60 8.26 20.01 3.39
N SER A 61 7.89 18.73 3.20
CA SER A 61 6.79 18.08 3.92
C SER A 61 7.26 16.78 4.58
N PRO A 62 7.26 16.72 5.93
CA PRO A 62 7.53 15.50 6.67
C PRO A 62 6.55 14.36 6.32
N ALA A 63 5.30 14.68 5.95
CA ALA A 63 4.32 13.67 5.53
C ALA A 63 4.71 13.04 4.18
N VAL A 64 5.22 13.84 3.24
CA VAL A 64 5.74 13.32 1.96
C VAL A 64 6.99 12.46 2.18
N ALA A 65 7.86 12.82 3.13
CA ALA A 65 9.01 11.98 3.49
C ALA A 65 8.56 10.59 3.96
N VAL A 66 7.57 10.52 4.87
CA VAL A 66 7.01 9.23 5.31
C VAL A 66 6.37 8.46 4.16
N PHE A 67 5.63 9.12 3.26
CA PHE A 67 5.07 8.47 2.07
C PHE A 67 6.16 7.84 1.20
N CYS A 68 7.28 8.55 0.98
CA CYS A 68 8.43 8.02 0.22
C CYS A 68 9.05 6.81 0.93
N GLU A 69 9.20 6.85 2.26
CA GLU A 69 9.70 5.71 3.04
C GLU A 69 8.79 4.49 2.88
N LEU A 70 7.47 4.65 2.99
CA LEU A 70 6.51 3.56 2.82
C LEU A 70 6.58 2.92 1.42
N LEU A 71 6.78 3.72 0.38
CA LEU A 71 6.96 3.22 -0.99
C LEU A 71 8.24 2.38 -1.14
N LEU A 72 9.32 2.74 -0.46
CA LEU A 72 10.57 1.97 -0.52
C LEU A 72 10.50 0.72 0.37
N ASP A 73 9.91 0.85 1.55
CA ASP A 73 9.73 -0.26 2.49
C ASP A 73 8.83 -1.35 1.90
N SER A 74 7.79 -0.98 1.16
CA SER A 74 6.89 -1.94 0.52
C SER A 74 7.54 -2.76 -0.60
N LEU A 75 8.65 -2.27 -1.16
CA LEU A 75 9.43 -2.97 -2.17
C LEU A 75 10.45 -3.94 -1.58
N ARG A 76 10.69 -3.88 -0.26
CA ARG A 76 11.62 -4.79 0.38
C ARG A 76 11.03 -6.20 0.37
N PRO A 77 11.84 -7.22 0.03
CA PRO A 77 11.42 -8.61 0.15
C PRO A 77 10.99 -8.89 1.59
N GLN A 78 9.74 -9.33 1.77
CA GLN A 78 9.29 -9.80 3.07
C GLN A 78 9.91 -11.20 3.30
N PRO A 79 10.62 -11.44 4.40
CA PRO A 79 11.37 -12.68 4.63
C PRO A 79 10.48 -13.91 4.87
N PHE A 80 9.15 -13.73 4.97
CA PHE A 80 8.20 -14.82 5.12
C PHE A 80 7.27 -14.89 3.92
N ALA A 81 7.23 -16.06 3.27
CA ALA A 81 6.13 -16.39 2.39
C ALA A 81 4.88 -16.56 3.28
N LEU A 82 3.76 -15.92 2.92
CA LEU A 82 2.49 -16.35 3.51
C LEU A 82 2.29 -17.82 3.13
N PRO A 83 1.96 -18.71 4.08
CA PRO A 83 1.59 -20.08 3.80
C PRO A 83 0.21 -20.08 3.13
N ILE A 84 0.16 -19.67 1.86
CA ILE A 84 -1.02 -19.82 1.02
C ILE A 84 -1.00 -21.27 0.52
N GLU A 85 -1.27 -22.18 1.45
CA GLU A 85 -1.52 -23.57 1.12
C GLU A 85 -2.96 -23.67 0.61
N MET A 86 -3.12 -24.26 -0.56
CA MET A 86 -4.45 -24.60 -1.04
C MET A 86 -5.04 -25.63 -0.07
N PRO A 87 -6.23 -25.40 0.51
CA PRO A 87 -6.83 -26.38 1.41
C PRO A 87 -6.95 -27.73 0.69
N PRO A 88 -6.68 -28.85 1.38
CA PRO A 88 -6.69 -30.16 0.75
C PRO A 88 -8.06 -30.41 0.10
N PRO A 89 -8.12 -31.05 -1.07
CA PRO A 89 -9.37 -31.29 -1.78
C PRO A 89 -10.31 -32.13 -0.91
N LEU A 90 -11.33 -31.49 -0.34
CA LEU A 90 -12.42 -32.18 0.35
C LEU A 90 -13.35 -32.79 -0.70
N ARG A 91 -13.35 -34.12 -0.81
CA ARG A 91 -14.45 -34.83 -1.47
C ARG A 91 -15.69 -34.63 -0.60
N ARG A 92 -16.56 -33.68 -0.96
CA ARG A 92 -17.93 -33.63 -0.41
C ARG A 92 -18.53 -35.01 -0.66
N GLY A 93 -18.77 -35.75 0.43
CA GLY A 93 -19.08 -37.16 0.39
C GLY A 93 -20.09 -37.47 -0.72
N GLY A 94 -19.75 -38.45 -1.56
CA GLY A 94 -20.70 -39.01 -2.52
C GLY A 94 -21.93 -39.55 -1.80
N ALA A 95 -22.88 -40.11 -2.54
CA ALA A 95 -24.21 -40.55 -2.10
C ALA A 95 -24.30 -41.41 -0.80
N ARG A 96 -23.18 -41.83 -0.19
CA ARG A 96 -23.08 -42.42 1.15
C ARG A 96 -23.22 -41.42 2.31
N ALA A 97 -22.79 -40.16 2.17
CA ALA A 97 -22.91 -39.17 3.26
C ALA A 97 -24.37 -38.74 3.54
N ARG A 98 -25.28 -38.99 2.59
CA ARG A 98 -26.72 -38.70 2.73
C ARG A 98 -27.50 -39.80 3.46
N ARG A 99 -26.86 -40.91 3.85
CA ARG A 99 -27.51 -42.08 4.48
C ARG A 99 -27.13 -42.25 5.97
N GLY A 100 -26.72 -41.17 6.63
CA GLY A 100 -26.47 -41.13 8.06
C GLY A 100 -27.25 -40.01 8.72
N LEU A 101 -28.57 -40.17 8.82
CA LEU A 101 -29.46 -39.56 9.80
C LEU A 101 -30.46 -40.65 10.22
#